data_AF-R2QC67-F1
#
_entry.id   AF-R2QC67-F1
#
_cell.length_a   1.000
_cell.length_b   1.000
_cell.length_c   1.000
_cell.angle_alpha   90.00
_cell.angle_beta   90.00
_cell.angle_gamma   90.00
#
_symmetry.space_group_name_H-M   'P 1'
#
loop_
_entity.id
_entity.type
_entity.pdbx_description
1 polymer ?
#
loop_
_entity_poly.entity_id
_entity_poly.type
_entity_poly.pdbx_seq_one_letter_code
_entity_poly.pdbx_strand_id
1 'polypeptide(L)'
;MEKRALHLKKSDTQNNFLGFTLIECLLALFLLSIICMLFSASIKNASLVTSYLKSEQIKEWHIFVIQLENELKNCRYEKTQANKIILKNKKNSKTVWIEYKLGKIVKVENGGYQPLLMEVKRANFIEVDKAIAMKVLFENNLQVEAKWIITKEHENE
;
A
#
# COMPACT_ATOMS: atom_id res chain seq x y z
N MET A 1 17.37 -97.64 -4.28
CA MET A 1 16.39 -97.10 -5.24
C MET A 1 16.07 -95.67 -4.86
N GLU A 2 16.01 -94.81 -5.87
CA GLU A 2 16.42 -93.40 -5.89
C GLU A 2 15.67 -92.44 -4.96
N LYS A 3 16.42 -91.55 -4.31
CA LYS A 3 15.92 -90.32 -3.67
C LYS A 3 15.86 -89.22 -4.72
N ARG A 4 14.65 -88.73 -5.07
CA ARG A 4 14.52 -87.51 -5.88
C ARG A 4 14.34 -86.30 -4.96
N ALA A 5 15.39 -85.49 -4.88
CA ALA A 5 15.42 -84.21 -4.21
C ALA A 5 14.50 -83.21 -4.93
N LEU A 6 13.61 -82.57 -4.16
CA LEU A 6 12.86 -81.41 -4.61
C LEU A 6 13.83 -80.23 -4.73
N HIS A 7 14.29 -79.93 -5.94
CA HIS A 7 14.99 -78.68 -6.23
C HIS A 7 13.98 -77.53 -6.22
N LEU A 8 13.97 -76.78 -5.12
CA LEU A 8 13.36 -75.46 -5.06
C LEU A 8 14.01 -74.59 -6.14
N LYS A 9 13.25 -74.29 -7.19
CA LYS A 9 13.58 -73.25 -8.16
C LYS A 9 13.55 -71.91 -7.42
N LYS A 10 14.71 -71.51 -6.89
CA LYS A 10 14.91 -70.15 -6.37
C LYS A 10 14.71 -69.23 -7.57
N SER A 11 13.59 -68.51 -7.54
CA SER A 11 13.23 -67.50 -8.51
C SER A 11 14.30 -66.44 -8.53
N ASP A 12 15.18 -66.50 -9.52
CA ASP A 12 16.02 -65.38 -9.88
C ASP A 12 15.10 -64.39 -10.60
N THR A 13 14.59 -63.41 -9.86
CA THR A 13 13.88 -62.27 -10.43
C THR A 13 14.53 -61.04 -9.84
N GLN A 14 15.71 -60.72 -10.35
CA GLN A 14 16.32 -59.42 -10.15
C GLN A 14 15.32 -58.34 -10.60
N ASN A 15 14.92 -57.51 -9.65
CA ASN A 15 13.99 -56.39 -9.81
C ASN A 15 14.58 -55.34 -10.77
N ASN A 16 14.12 -55.32 -12.01
CA ASN A 16 14.44 -54.29 -13.00
C ASN A 16 13.39 -53.17 -13.04
N PHE A 17 13.17 -52.48 -11.92
CA PHE A 17 12.21 -51.35 -11.82
C PHE A 17 12.87 -49.98 -11.58
N LEU A 18 14.20 -49.88 -11.59
CA LEU A 18 14.92 -48.63 -11.28
C LEU A 18 14.72 -47.51 -12.33
N GLY A 19 14.52 -47.87 -13.60
CA GLY A 19 14.28 -46.89 -14.68
C GLY A 19 12.88 -46.26 -14.62
N PHE A 20 11.88 -46.99 -14.13
CA PHE A 20 10.50 -46.51 -14.01
C PHE A 20 10.36 -45.46 -12.90
N THR A 21 11.11 -45.61 -11.79
CA THR A 21 11.11 -44.64 -10.68
C THR A 21 11.73 -43.28 -11.06
N LEU A 22 12.73 -43.26 -11.96
CA LEU A 22 13.33 -42.00 -12.41
C LEU A 22 12.36 -41.16 -13.24
N ILE A 23 11.65 -41.81 -14.18
CA ILE A 23 10.65 -41.14 -15.03
C ILE A 23 9.48 -40.64 -14.17
N GLU A 24 9.04 -41.44 -13.19
CA GLU A 24 8.01 -41.05 -12.23
C GLU A 24 8.42 -39.82 -11.41
N CYS A 25 9.66 -39.78 -10.89
CA CYS A 25 10.20 -38.60 -10.20
C CYS A 25 10.26 -37.37 -11.12
N LEU A 26 10.63 -37.54 -12.39
CA LEU A 26 10.70 -36.44 -13.35
C LEU A 26 9.31 -35.87 -13.68
N LEU A 27 8.30 -36.74 -13.80
CA LEU A 27 6.91 -36.33 -13.95
C LEU A 27 6.37 -35.64 -12.69
N ALA A 28 6.71 -36.13 -11.50
CA ALA A 28 6.33 -35.51 -10.24
C ALA A 28 6.95 -34.11 -10.09
N LEU A 29 8.23 -33.94 -10.44
CA LEU A 29 8.90 -32.64 -10.45
C LEU A 29 8.30 -31.70 -11.49
N PHE A 30 7.96 -32.19 -12.67
CA PHE A 30 7.29 -31.41 -13.71
C PHE A 30 5.92 -30.92 -13.23
N LEU A 31 5.10 -31.79 -12.66
CA LEU A 31 3.81 -31.43 -12.07
C LEU A 31 3.97 -30.41 -10.94
N LEU A 32 4.96 -30.62 -10.05
CA LEU A 32 5.26 -29.67 -8.98
C LEU A 32 5.64 -28.30 -9.53
N SER A 33 6.45 -28.25 -10.59
CA SER A 33 6.83 -27.00 -11.24
C SER A 33 5.62 -26.26 -11.84
N ILE A 34 4.69 -26.99 -12.46
CA ILE A 34 3.47 -26.42 -13.02
C ILE A 34 2.62 -25.84 -11.88
N ILE A 35 2.45 -26.59 -10.78
CA ILE A 35 1.69 -26.14 -9.61
C ILE A 35 2.31 -24.87 -9.02
N CYS A 36 3.63 -24.84 -8.84
CA CYS A 36 4.35 -23.65 -8.36
C CYS A 36 4.19 -22.45 -9.30
N MET A 37 4.22 -22.68 -10.61
CA MET A 37 4.07 -21.63 -11.61
C MET A 37 2.64 -21.08 -11.64
N LEU A 38 1.62 -21.95 -11.57
CA LEU A 38 0.21 -21.57 -11.44
C LEU A 38 -0.07 -20.80 -10.16
N PHE A 39 0.52 -21.23 -9.04
CA PHE A 39 0.41 -20.53 -7.76
C PHE A 39 1.03 -19.12 -7.84
N SER A 40 2.25 -19.02 -8.39
CA SER A 40 2.92 -17.73 -8.61
C SER A 40 2.12 -16.81 -9.53
N ALA A 41 1.59 -17.34 -10.63
CA ALA A 41 0.73 -16.59 -11.55
C ALA A 41 -0.55 -16.11 -10.88
N SER A 42 -1.19 -16.94 -10.05
CA SER A 42 -2.40 -16.59 -9.32
C SER A 42 -2.15 -15.43 -8.34
N ILE A 43 -1.05 -15.46 -7.60
CA ILE A 43 -0.65 -14.38 -6.70
C ILE A 43 -0.43 -13.07 -7.47
N LYS A 44 0.28 -13.13 -8.60
CA LYS A 44 0.54 -11.94 -9.44
C LYS A 44 -0.75 -11.32 -9.97
N ASN A 45 -1.67 -12.15 -10.48
CA ASN A 45 -2.96 -11.66 -10.97
C ASN A 45 -3.81 -11.04 -9.84
N ALA A 46 -3.86 -11.66 -8.66
CA ALA A 46 -4.57 -11.09 -7.51
C ALA A 46 -3.98 -9.73 -7.09
N SER A 47 -2.65 -9.60 -7.04
CA SER A 47 -1.97 -8.35 -6.71
C SER A 47 -2.23 -7.25 -7.75
N LEU A 48 -2.19 -7.59 -9.05
CA LEU A 48 -2.49 -6.65 -10.14
C LEU A 48 -3.93 -6.14 -10.07
N VAL A 49 -4.90 -7.02 -9.82
CA VAL A 49 -6.31 -6.65 -9.66
C VAL A 49 -6.50 -5.77 -8.43
N THR A 50 -5.90 -6.12 -7.28
CA THR A 50 -6.01 -5.29 -6.07
C THR A 50 -5.34 -3.92 -6.20
N SER A 51 -4.20 -3.83 -6.90
CA SER A 51 -3.51 -2.55 -7.16
C SER A 51 -4.25 -1.70 -8.19
N TYR A 52 -4.93 -2.33 -9.15
CA TYR A 52 -5.80 -1.63 -10.09
C TYR A 52 -7.08 -1.12 -9.40
N LEU A 53 -7.65 -1.89 -8.48
CA LEU A 53 -8.89 -1.56 -7.76
C LEU A 53 -8.67 -0.57 -6.59
N LYS A 54 -7.54 -0.65 -5.86
CA LYS A 54 -7.10 0.43 -4.98
C LYS A 54 -6.49 1.52 -5.85
N SER A 55 -7.32 2.43 -6.33
CA SER A 55 -6.85 3.57 -7.13
C SER A 55 -5.62 4.20 -6.46
N GLU A 56 -4.54 4.38 -7.21
CA GLU A 56 -3.27 4.98 -6.74
C GLU A 56 -3.52 6.27 -5.91
N GLN A 57 -4.55 7.03 -6.26
CA GLN A 57 -4.97 8.26 -5.57
C GLN A 57 -5.48 8.04 -4.14
N ILE A 58 -6.06 6.88 -3.80
CA ILE A 58 -6.39 6.54 -2.40
C ILE A 58 -5.11 6.34 -1.60
N LYS A 59 -4.10 5.69 -2.19
CA LYS A 59 -2.79 5.52 -1.54
C LYS A 59 -2.10 6.87 -1.37
N GLU A 60 -2.08 7.71 -2.40
CA GLU A 60 -1.55 9.08 -2.33
C GLU A 60 -2.28 9.92 -1.27
N TRP A 61 -3.62 9.81 -1.20
CA TRP A 61 -4.42 10.44 -0.17
C TRP A 61 -3.98 10.03 1.25
N HIS A 62 -3.80 8.73 1.50
CA HIS A 62 -3.35 8.26 2.80
C HIS A 62 -1.94 8.77 3.14
N ILE A 63 -1.02 8.76 2.18
CA ILE A 63 0.33 9.30 2.36
C ILE A 63 0.26 10.80 2.71
N PHE A 64 -0.57 11.55 1.98
CA PHE A 64 -0.82 12.97 2.25
C PHE A 64 -1.34 13.20 3.67
N VAL A 65 -2.35 12.45 4.12
CA VAL A 65 -2.92 12.59 5.47
C VAL A 65 -1.86 12.34 6.55
N ILE A 66 -1.04 11.30 6.40
CA ILE A 66 0.03 10.97 7.35
C ILE A 66 1.10 12.07 7.38
N GLN A 67 1.55 12.52 6.21
CA GLN A 67 2.53 13.60 6.11
C GLN A 67 2.01 14.89 6.72
N LEU A 68 0.76 15.25 6.40
CA LEU A 68 0.10 16.43 6.93
C LEU A 68 -0.01 16.35 8.46
N GLU A 69 -0.42 15.21 9.02
CA GLU A 69 -0.49 15.03 10.47
C GLU A 69 0.89 15.25 11.13
N ASN A 70 1.95 14.72 10.53
CA ASN A 70 3.32 14.90 11.03
C ASN A 70 3.79 16.36 10.98
N GLU A 71 3.45 17.08 9.91
CA GLU A 71 3.73 18.52 9.78
C GLU A 71 2.93 19.33 10.84
N LEU A 72 1.67 18.98 11.05
CA LEU A 72 0.78 19.65 11.99
C LEU A 72 1.18 19.45 13.45
N LYS A 73 1.81 18.32 13.83
CA LYS A 73 2.32 18.09 15.19
C LYS A 73 3.26 19.21 15.67
N ASN A 74 4.08 19.72 14.76
CA ASN A 74 5.06 20.77 15.03
C ASN A 74 4.53 22.18 14.75
N CYS A 75 3.25 22.33 14.39
CA CYS A 75 2.63 23.61 14.07
C CYS A 75 1.52 23.95 15.06
N ARG A 76 1.29 25.25 15.25
CA ARG A 76 0.13 25.81 15.94
C ARG A 76 -0.84 26.33 14.89
N TYR A 77 -2.11 26.00 15.05
CA TYR A 77 -3.17 26.51 14.20
C TYR A 77 -3.38 28.00 14.43
N GLU A 78 -3.51 28.79 13.36
CA GLU A 78 -3.88 30.21 13.44
C GLU A 78 -5.27 30.46 12.84
N LYS A 79 -5.49 30.07 11.58
CA LYS A 79 -6.76 30.29 10.88
C LYS A 79 -6.91 29.41 9.64
N THR A 80 -8.16 29.16 9.24
CA THR A 80 -8.52 28.49 7.99
C THR A 80 -9.25 29.46 7.07
N GLN A 81 -8.98 29.36 5.79
CA GLN A 81 -9.74 29.98 4.70
C GLN A 81 -10.18 28.89 3.73
N ALA A 82 -11.17 29.17 2.88
CA ALA A 82 -11.79 28.17 2.01
C ALA A 82 -10.78 27.32 1.20
N ASN A 83 -9.67 27.93 0.77
CA ASN A 83 -8.64 27.29 -0.04
C ASN A 83 -7.27 27.12 0.66
N LYS A 84 -7.13 27.52 1.94
CA LYS A 84 -5.85 27.41 2.65
C LYS A 84 -5.99 27.30 4.16
N ILE A 85 -5.10 26.54 4.77
CA ILE A 85 -4.88 26.49 6.21
C ILE A 85 -3.61 27.28 6.54
N ILE A 86 -3.68 28.17 7.52
CA ILE A 86 -2.57 29.00 7.98
C ILE A 86 -2.14 28.51 9.36
N LEU A 87 -0.86 28.22 9.46
CA LEU A 87 -0.21 27.57 10.59
C LEU A 87 1.04 28.36 10.97
N LYS A 88 1.45 28.25 12.23
CA LYS A 88 2.72 28.79 12.73
C LYS A 88 3.58 27.67 13.28
N ASN A 89 4.77 27.49 12.74
CA ASN A 89 5.68 26.43 13.19
C ASN A 89 6.23 26.77 14.59
N LYS A 90 6.13 25.83 15.53
CA LYS A 90 6.51 26.03 16.94
C LYS A 90 8.01 26.25 17.12
N LYS A 91 8.86 25.67 16.25
CA LYS A 91 10.32 25.73 16.41
C LYS A 91 10.94 27.05 15.96
N ASN A 92 10.40 27.65 14.90
CA ASN A 92 11.00 28.80 14.24
C ASN A 92 10.05 30.01 14.14
N SER A 93 8.82 29.89 14.69
CA SER A 93 7.76 30.89 14.61
C SER A 93 7.41 31.35 13.18
N LYS A 94 7.81 30.61 12.16
CA LYS A 94 7.53 30.93 10.76
C LYS A 94 6.12 30.52 10.38
N THR A 95 5.50 31.31 9.51
CA THR A 95 4.19 31.00 8.95
C THR A 95 4.33 29.92 7.89
N VAL A 96 3.50 28.88 8.00
CA VAL A 96 3.37 27.78 7.05
C VAL A 96 1.95 27.81 6.50
N TRP A 97 1.81 27.68 5.18
CA TRP A 97 0.51 27.58 4.53
C TRP A 97 0.34 26.22 3.91
N ILE A 98 -0.84 25.62 4.07
CA ILE A 98 -1.27 24.47 3.27
C ILE A 98 -2.37 25.00 2.36
N GLU A 99 -2.09 25.14 1.07
CA GLU A 99 -3.01 25.77 0.11
C GLU A 99 -3.32 24.87 -1.07
N TYR A 100 -4.55 24.98 -1.58
CA TYR A 100 -4.93 24.43 -2.87
C TYR A 100 -4.59 25.41 -3.99
N LYS A 101 -3.74 25.00 -4.94
CA LYS A 101 -3.26 25.82 -6.04
C LYS A 101 -2.92 24.97 -7.27
N LEU A 102 -3.40 25.40 -8.44
CA LEU A 102 -3.07 24.79 -9.75
C LEU A 102 -3.24 23.26 -9.79
N GLY A 103 -4.36 22.76 -9.26
CA GLY A 103 -4.64 21.32 -9.27
C GLY A 103 -3.87 20.50 -8.24
N LYS A 104 -3.25 21.16 -7.24
CA LYS A 104 -2.39 20.53 -6.24
C LYS A 104 -2.66 21.11 -4.85
N ILE A 105 -2.39 20.32 -3.82
CA ILE A 105 -2.25 20.84 -2.45
C ILE A 105 -0.76 21.01 -2.19
N VAL A 106 -0.35 22.22 -1.84
CA VAL A 106 1.04 22.58 -1.61
C VAL A 106 1.23 23.13 -0.20
N LYS A 107 2.36 22.76 0.41
CA LYS A 107 2.91 23.46 1.57
C LYS A 107 3.76 24.62 1.07
N VAL A 108 3.53 25.79 1.64
CA VAL A 108 4.35 26.99 1.42
C VAL A 108 5.00 27.39 2.72
N GLU A 109 6.33 27.40 2.73
CA GLU A 109 7.13 27.84 3.88
C GLU A 109 8.33 28.64 3.36
N ASN A 110 8.47 29.90 3.81
CA ASN A 110 9.61 30.76 3.48
C ASN A 110 9.91 30.89 1.97
N GLY A 111 8.88 30.92 1.12
CA GLY A 111 9.01 31.01 -0.34
C GLY A 111 9.29 29.68 -1.06
N GLY A 112 9.50 28.60 -0.31
CA GLY A 112 9.56 27.25 -0.85
C GLY A 112 8.16 26.69 -1.09
N TYR A 113 7.96 26.03 -2.23
CA TYR A 113 6.72 25.32 -2.58
C TYR A 113 6.98 23.82 -2.57
N GLN A 114 6.34 23.10 -1.64
CA GLN A 114 6.40 21.65 -1.56
C GLN A 114 5.03 21.04 -1.92
N PRO A 115 4.91 20.29 -3.02
CA PRO A 115 3.69 19.58 -3.33
C PRO A 115 3.45 18.45 -2.32
N LEU A 116 2.24 18.37 -1.78
CA LEU A 116 1.82 17.33 -0.84
C LEU A 116 0.78 16.38 -1.44
N LEU A 117 -0.09 16.87 -2.32
CA LEU A 117 -1.07 16.05 -3.04
C LEU A 117 -1.23 16.59 -4.46
N MET A 118 -1.30 15.66 -5.42
CA MET A 118 -1.34 15.93 -6.86
C MET A 118 -2.69 15.53 -7.44
N GLU A 119 -2.95 15.92 -8.69
CA GLU A 119 -4.17 15.52 -9.45
C GLU A 119 -5.47 15.87 -8.73
N VAL A 120 -5.49 17.03 -8.06
CA VAL A 120 -6.63 17.51 -7.27
C VAL A 120 -7.46 18.48 -8.10
N LYS A 121 -8.66 18.06 -8.47
CA LYS A 121 -9.64 18.90 -9.17
C LYS A 121 -10.23 20.00 -8.28
N ARG A 122 -10.43 19.73 -6.99
CA ARG A 122 -10.90 20.71 -6.01
C ARG A 122 -10.51 20.29 -4.59
N ALA A 123 -10.10 21.24 -3.75
CA ALA A 123 -9.95 21.02 -2.32
C ALA A 123 -10.55 22.17 -1.52
N ASN A 124 -11.34 21.83 -0.51
CA ASN A 124 -11.97 22.77 0.40
C ASN A 124 -11.54 22.46 1.83
N PHE A 125 -11.16 23.52 2.56
CA PHE A 125 -10.81 23.46 3.97
C PHE A 125 -11.88 24.21 4.77
N ILE A 126 -12.54 23.49 5.67
CA ILE A 126 -13.68 24.01 6.44
C ILE A 126 -13.38 23.81 7.91
N GLU A 127 -13.39 24.89 8.67
CA GLU A 127 -13.33 24.81 10.13
C GLU A 127 -14.72 24.44 10.68
N VAL A 128 -14.78 23.36 11.44
CA VAL A 128 -15.99 22.85 12.09
C VAL A 128 -15.65 22.59 13.56
N ASP A 129 -16.22 23.41 14.44
CA ASP A 129 -15.98 23.40 15.88
C ASP A 129 -14.49 23.52 16.27
N LYS A 130 -13.85 22.39 16.59
CA LYS A 130 -12.43 22.27 16.97
C LYS A 130 -11.67 21.39 15.99
N ALA A 131 -12.14 21.27 14.76
CA ALA A 131 -11.52 20.46 13.73
C ALA A 131 -11.54 21.18 12.39
N ILE A 132 -10.58 20.83 11.54
CA ILE A 132 -10.55 21.24 10.14
C ILE A 132 -10.95 20.04 9.30
N ALA A 133 -12.09 20.14 8.63
CA ALA A 133 -12.53 19.18 7.63
C ALA A 133 -11.93 19.54 6.27
N MET A 134 -11.25 18.59 5.66
CA MET A 134 -10.62 18.70 4.35
C MET A 134 -11.37 17.81 3.37
N LYS A 135 -12.02 18.43 2.39
CA LYS A 135 -12.76 17.72 1.34
C LYS A 135 -12.01 17.87 0.03
N VAL A 136 -11.59 16.75 -0.54
CA VAL A 136 -10.79 16.71 -1.76
C VAL A 136 -11.52 15.90 -2.83
N LEU A 137 -11.57 16.47 -4.04
CA LEU A 137 -12.05 15.85 -5.25
C LEU A 137 -10.87 15.71 -6.21
N PHE A 138 -10.52 14.47 -6.57
CA PHE A 138 -9.49 14.17 -7.55
C PHE A 138 -9.99 14.36 -8.99
N GLU A 139 -9.07 14.42 -9.95
CA GLU A 139 -9.40 14.52 -11.39
C GLU A 139 -10.25 13.35 -11.90
N ASN A 140 -10.11 12.15 -11.33
CA ASN A 140 -10.95 10.99 -11.66
C ASN A 140 -12.34 11.01 -10.99
N ASN A 141 -12.72 12.12 -10.36
CA ASN A 141 -13.94 12.31 -9.56
C ASN A 141 -14.03 11.46 -8.28
N LEU A 142 -12.93 10.85 -7.81
CA LEU A 142 -12.86 10.28 -6.47
C LEU A 142 -12.95 11.40 -5.43
N GLN A 143 -13.88 11.26 -4.50
CA GLN A 143 -14.04 12.19 -3.39
C GLN A 143 -13.55 11.55 -2.09
N VAL A 144 -12.70 12.25 -1.37
CA VAL A 144 -12.16 11.83 -0.08
C VAL A 144 -12.29 12.97 0.94
N GLU A 145 -12.42 12.60 2.21
CA GLU A 145 -12.54 13.53 3.31
C GLU A 145 -11.65 13.09 4.48
N ALA A 146 -11.01 14.06 5.12
CA ALA A 146 -10.29 13.87 6.38
C ALA A 146 -10.65 15.00 7.34
N LYS A 147 -10.61 14.70 8.64
CA LYS A 147 -10.77 15.70 9.70
C LYS A 147 -9.52 15.70 10.55
N TRP A 148 -8.99 16.90 10.79
CA TRP A 148 -7.89 17.11 11.72
C TRP A 148 -8.38 17.86 12.94
N ILE A 149 -8.13 17.34 14.13
CA ILE A 149 -8.56 17.95 15.39
C ILE A 149 -7.51 18.97 15.83
N ILE A 150 -7.96 20.19 16.12
CA ILE A 150 -7.14 21.27 16.66
C ILE A 150 -6.95 20.98 18.15
N THR A 151 -5.81 20.38 18.51
CA THR A 151 -5.48 20.12 19.91
C THR A 151 -5.18 21.42 20.65
N LYS A 152 -5.92 21.68 21.73
CA LYS A 152 -5.86 22.88 22.61
C LYS A 152 -4.63 22.97 23.51
N GLU A 153 -3.48 22.44 23.11
CA GLU A 153 -2.25 22.53 23.93
C GLU A 153 -1.56 23.90 23.90
N HIS A 154 -2.14 24.92 23.27
CA HIS A 154 -1.51 26.23 23.08
C HIS A 154 -2.49 27.38 23.36
N GLU A 155 -3.19 27.33 24.49
CA GLU A 155 -3.95 28.49 25.02
C GLU A 155 -3.28 29.11 26.26
N ASN A 156 -2.30 28.43 26.88
CA ASN A 156 -1.56 28.91 28.05
C ASN A 156 -0.05 28.77 27.83
N GLU A 157 0.56 29.73 27.14
CA GLU A 157 1.95 30.16 27.35
C GLU A 157 2.12 31.58 26.82
#